data_AF-A0A348TW56-F1
#
_entry.id   AF-A0A348TW56-F1
#
_cell.length_a   1.000
_cell.length_b   1.000
_cell.length_c   1.000
_cell.angle_alpha   90.00
_cell.angle_beta   90.00
_cell.angle_gamma   90.00
#
_symmetry.space_group_name_H-M   'P 1'
#
loop_
_entity.id
_entity.type
_entity.pdbx_description
1 polymer ?
#
loop_
_entity_poly.entity_id
_entity_poly.type
_entity_poly.pdbx_seq_one_letter_code
_entity_poly.pdbx_strand_id
1 'polypeptide(L)'
;MDFNHVPQEKRTQFALLIGQMGKGILGFLFGVLIFGSIWGLSSSVPESPNFGPQLEEIPDVPWDYAMFKNVDYTHPATTEQVAYGRRLVDATADHIGPKTSKPFAGNNLNCSSCHLDGGGKPFAA
;
A
#
# COMPACT_ATOMS: atom_id res chain seq x y z
N MET A 1 -40.29 23.50 -41.33
CA MET A 1 -39.60 24.17 -42.45
C MET A 1 -39.45 23.14 -43.56
N ASP A 2 -40.00 23.40 -44.75
CA ASP A 2 -39.85 22.49 -45.89
C ASP A 2 -38.44 22.67 -46.48
N PHE A 3 -37.56 21.72 -46.16
CA PHE A 3 -36.17 21.78 -46.61
C PHE A 3 -36.01 21.37 -48.08
N ASN A 4 -37.05 20.86 -48.75
CA ASN A 4 -36.93 20.27 -50.08
C ASN A 4 -36.48 21.25 -51.17
N HIS A 5 -36.67 22.55 -50.97
CA HIS A 5 -36.31 23.61 -51.91
C HIS A 5 -34.92 24.24 -51.66
N VAL A 6 -34.21 23.82 -50.59
CA VAL A 6 -32.91 24.39 -50.24
C VAL A 6 -31.79 23.67 -51.00
N PRO A 7 -30.81 24.37 -51.64
CA PRO A 7 -29.68 23.73 -52.30
C PRO A 7 -28.91 22.79 -51.37
N GLN A 8 -28.50 21.62 -51.87
CA GLN A 8 -27.84 20.58 -51.05
C GLN A 8 -26.58 21.07 -50.34
N GLU A 9 -25.80 21.95 -50.98
CA GLU A 9 -24.61 22.58 -50.39
C GLU A 9 -24.94 23.40 -49.13
N LYS A 10 -26.06 24.14 -49.15
CA LYS A 10 -26.51 24.91 -47.98
C LYS A 10 -26.95 23.98 -46.86
N ARG A 11 -27.63 22.87 -47.18
CA ARG A 11 -28.03 21.86 -46.16
C ARG A 11 -26.82 21.21 -45.48
N THR A 12 -25.77 20.90 -46.25
CA THR A 12 -24.52 20.34 -45.70
C THR A 12 -23.76 21.37 -44.88
N GLN A 13 -23.67 22.63 -45.32
CA GLN A 13 -23.09 23.71 -44.52
C GLN A 13 -23.84 23.88 -43.19
N PHE A 14 -25.18 23.88 -43.19
CA PHE A 14 -25.97 23.95 -41.97
C PHE A 14 -25.73 22.74 -41.04
N ALA A 15 -25.69 21.52 -41.59
CA ALA A 15 -25.43 20.31 -40.80
C ALA A 15 -24.03 20.32 -40.17
N LEU A 16 -23.01 20.76 -40.91
CA LEU A 16 -21.63 20.89 -40.41
C LEU A 16 -21.54 21.95 -39.31
N LEU A 17 -22.20 23.08 -39.48
CA LEU A 17 -22.19 24.19 -38.51
C LEU A 17 -22.88 23.78 -37.20
N ILE A 18 -24.04 23.11 -37.30
CA ILE A 18 -24.74 22.53 -36.13
C ILE A 18 -23.86 21.47 -35.44
N GLY A 19 -23.21 20.59 -36.22
CA GLY A 19 -22.32 19.57 -35.68
C GLY A 19 -21.08 20.14 -34.97
N GLN A 20 -20.48 21.21 -35.51
CA GLN A 20 -19.34 21.90 -34.89
C GLN A 20 -19.75 22.63 -33.61
N MET A 21 -20.90 23.33 -33.62
CA MET A 21 -21.43 23.98 -32.43
C MET A 21 -21.76 22.96 -31.32
N GLY A 22 -22.32 21.81 -31.67
CA GLY A 22 -22.60 20.73 -30.71
C GLY A 22 -21.34 20.21 -30.02
N LYS A 23 -20.25 20.01 -30.77
CA LYS A 23 -18.95 19.60 -30.21
C LYS A 23 -18.35 20.66 -29.29
N GLY A 24 -18.46 21.94 -29.67
CA GLY A 24 -17.98 23.07 -28.86
C GLY A 24 -18.73 23.16 -27.52
N ILE A 25 -20.06 23.09 -27.55
CA ILE A 25 -20.90 23.13 -26.35
C ILE A 25 -20.61 21.94 -25.44
N LEU A 26 -20.56 20.73 -26.00
CA LEU A 26 -20.29 19.52 -25.23
C LEU A 26 -18.91 19.57 -24.57
N GLY A 27 -17.88 20.01 -25.30
CA GLY A 27 -16.52 20.21 -24.77
C GLY A 27 -16.47 21.22 -23.63
N PHE A 28 -17.20 22.34 -23.75
CA PHE A 28 -17.30 23.34 -22.69
C PHE A 28 -17.96 22.77 -21.43
N LEU A 29 -19.08 22.04 -21.56
CA LEU A 29 -19.79 21.44 -20.43
C LEU A 29 -18.94 20.41 -19.69
N PHE A 30 -18.24 19.53 -20.42
CA PHE A 30 -17.30 18.59 -19.80
C PHE A 30 -16.13 19.31 -19.14
N GLY A 31 -15.61 20.38 -19.74
CA GLY A 31 -14.56 21.20 -19.14
C GLY A 31 -14.98 21.79 -17.80
N VAL A 32 -16.19 22.36 -17.71
CA VAL A 32 -16.76 22.91 -16.47
C VAL A 32 -16.96 21.82 -15.42
N LEU A 33 -17.49 20.65 -15.81
CA LEU A 33 -17.68 19.52 -14.89
C LEU A 33 -16.36 18.99 -14.33
N ILE A 34 -15.34 18.81 -15.18
CA ILE A 34 -14.02 18.31 -14.77
C ILE A 34 -13.37 19.33 -13.83
N PHE A 35 -13.38 20.60 -14.19
CA PHE A 35 -12.81 21.65 -13.35
C PHE A 35 -13.52 21.77 -12.00
N GLY A 36 -14.86 21.75 -12.00
CA GLY A 36 -15.66 21.75 -10.77
C GLY A 36 -15.40 20.52 -9.90
N SER A 37 -15.18 19.35 -10.51
CA SER A 37 -14.85 18.12 -9.78
C SER A 37 -13.46 18.17 -9.15
N ILE A 38 -12.45 18.67 -9.86
CA ILE A 38 -11.09 18.86 -9.33
C ILE A 38 -11.11 19.86 -8.17
N TRP A 39 -11.79 21.00 -8.36
CA TRP A 39 -11.93 22.02 -7.32
C TRP A 39 -12.65 21.45 -6.10
N GLY A 40 -13.80 20.80 -6.30
CA GLY A 40 -14.59 20.19 -5.22
C GLY A 40 -13.80 19.15 -4.43
N LEU A 41 -13.09 18.25 -5.12
CA LEU A 41 -12.23 17.25 -4.48
C LEU A 41 -11.13 17.93 -3.66
N SER A 42 -10.43 18.92 -4.23
CA SER A 42 -9.35 19.64 -3.51
C SER A 42 -9.85 20.35 -2.26
N SER A 43 -11.07 20.90 -2.29
CA SER A 43 -11.67 21.58 -1.13
C SER A 43 -12.22 20.63 -0.05
N SER A 44 -12.47 19.37 -0.41
CA SER A 44 -13.09 18.38 0.49
C SER A 44 -12.10 17.39 1.07
N VAL A 45 -10.86 17.33 0.54
CA VAL A 45 -9.80 16.51 1.11
C VAL A 45 -9.35 17.17 2.40
N PRO A 46 -9.57 16.55 3.57
CA PRO A 46 -9.04 17.08 4.83
C PRO A 46 -7.51 17.12 4.74
N GLU A 47 -6.92 18.14 5.35
CA GLU A 47 -5.48 18.23 5.45
C GLU A 47 -4.95 16.93 6.07
N SER A 48 -3.88 16.37 5.47
CA SER A 48 -3.25 15.17 6.03
C SER A 48 -2.90 15.47 7.48
N PRO A 49 -3.25 14.58 8.44
CA PRO A 49 -2.96 14.85 9.83
C PRO A 49 -1.47 15.15 9.97
N ASN A 50 -1.14 16.32 10.52
CA ASN A 50 0.23 16.68 10.83
C ASN A 50 0.61 15.91 12.10
N PHE A 51 0.96 14.64 11.90
CA PHE A 51 1.74 13.90 12.87
C PHE A 51 3.08 14.63 12.89
N GLY A 52 3.29 15.50 13.88
CA GLY A 52 4.56 16.20 14.05
C GLY A 52 5.74 15.21 14.04
N PRO A 53 7.00 15.69 14.09
CA PRO A 53 8.17 14.80 14.07
C PRO A 53 7.94 13.68 15.09
N GLN A 54 7.75 12.46 14.58
CA GLN A 54 7.58 11.29 15.41
C GLN A 54 8.93 11.14 16.11
N LEU A 55 9.04 11.69 17.31
CA LEU A 55 10.13 11.34 18.20
C LEU A 55 9.96 9.85 18.39
N GLU A 56 10.91 9.10 17.85
CA GLU A 56 10.88 7.65 17.91
C GLU A 56 10.98 7.27 19.39
N GLU A 57 9.83 7.00 20.01
CA GLU A 57 9.76 6.55 21.39
C GLU A 57 10.39 5.18 21.43
N ILE A 58 11.62 5.11 21.97
CA ILE A 58 12.27 3.84 22.27
C ILE A 58 11.41 3.17 23.33
N PRO A 59 10.81 1.99 23.05
CA PRO A 59 9.93 1.34 24.01
C PRO A 59 10.72 0.92 25.25
N ASP A 60 10.10 1.06 26.42
CA ASP A 60 10.67 0.59 27.70
C ASP A 60 10.60 -0.93 27.78
N VAL A 61 11.63 -1.57 27.21
CA VAL A 61 11.76 -3.02 27.15
C VAL A 61 13.01 -3.47 27.90
N PRO A 62 12.99 -4.64 28.56
CA PRO A 62 14.12 -5.12 29.36
C PRO A 62 15.33 -5.57 28.52
N TRP A 63 15.29 -5.44 27.20
CA TRP A 63 16.39 -5.73 26.27
C TRP A 63 16.90 -4.46 25.58
N ASP A 64 18.14 -4.47 25.09
CA ASP A 64 18.72 -3.33 24.37
C ASP A 64 18.01 -3.14 23.01
N TYR A 65 17.03 -2.24 22.96
CA TYR A 65 16.28 -1.94 21.75
C TYR A 65 17.17 -1.40 20.61
N ALA A 66 18.17 -0.58 20.93
CA ALA A 66 19.05 0.03 19.94
C ALA A 66 19.88 -1.02 19.19
N MET A 67 20.23 -2.12 19.86
CA MET A 67 20.90 -3.27 19.26
C MET A 67 20.07 -3.93 18.14
N PHE A 68 18.74 -3.96 18.28
CA PHE A 68 17.85 -4.65 17.34
C PHE A 68 17.20 -3.72 16.31
N LYS A 69 17.20 -2.41 16.56
CA LYS A 69 16.59 -1.39 15.68
C LYS A 69 17.06 -1.47 14.23
N ASN A 70 18.34 -1.80 13.99
CA ASN A 70 18.95 -1.83 12.66
C ASN A 70 19.30 -3.26 12.19
N VAL A 71 18.69 -4.29 12.79
CA VAL A 71 18.93 -5.66 12.34
C VAL A 71 18.31 -5.85 10.96
N ASP A 72 19.16 -6.11 9.98
CA ASP A 72 18.74 -6.50 8.65
C ASP A 72 18.20 -7.93 8.68
N TYR A 73 16.88 -8.05 8.59
CA TYR A 73 16.17 -9.34 8.55
C TYR A 73 16.00 -9.88 7.12
N THR A 74 16.40 -9.11 6.11
CA THR A 74 16.27 -9.43 4.68
C THR A 74 17.53 -10.02 4.06
N HIS A 75 18.69 -9.79 4.68
CA HIS A 75 19.99 -10.33 4.28
C HIS A 75 20.51 -11.35 5.29
N PRO A 76 21.59 -12.11 4.98
CA PRO A 76 22.19 -13.03 5.93
C PRO A 76 22.51 -12.35 7.26
N ALA A 77 22.24 -13.06 8.36
CA ALA A 77 22.43 -12.53 9.70
C ALA A 77 23.83 -11.92 9.88
N THR A 78 23.86 -10.65 10.32
CA THR A 78 25.09 -9.85 10.44
C THR A 78 25.94 -10.25 11.63
N THR A 79 25.38 -11.00 12.59
CA THR A 79 26.08 -11.52 13.76
C THR A 79 25.65 -12.96 14.04
N GLU A 80 26.52 -13.71 14.72
CA GLU A 80 26.20 -15.09 15.09
C GLU A 80 25.06 -15.17 16.11
N GLN A 81 24.88 -14.16 16.96
CA GLN A 81 23.75 -14.14 17.89
C GLN A 81 22.41 -14.01 17.16
N VAL A 82 22.35 -13.17 16.12
CA VAL A 82 21.17 -13.05 15.26
C VAL A 82 20.94 -14.34 14.47
N ALA A 83 22.01 -14.94 13.93
CA ALA A 83 21.93 -16.21 13.22
C ALA A 83 21.41 -17.34 14.12
N TYR A 84 21.89 -17.41 15.37
CA TYR A 84 21.44 -18.38 16.35
C TYR A 84 19.99 -18.16 16.76
N GLY A 85 19.58 -16.91 16.98
CA GLY A 85 18.17 -16.57 17.23
C GLY A 85 17.26 -17.06 16.11
N ARG A 86 17.65 -16.88 14.84
CA ARG A 86 16.87 -17.38 13.70
C ARG A 86 16.77 -18.91 13.68
N ARG A 87 17.86 -19.62 13.98
CA ARG A 87 17.84 -21.09 14.11
C ARG A 87 16.89 -21.55 15.23
N LEU A 88 16.85 -20.85 16.36
CA LEU A 88 15.90 -21.13 17.45
C LEU A 88 14.44 -20.93 17.02
N VAL A 89 14.13 -19.93 16.21
CA VAL A 89 12.77 -19.67 15.70
C VAL A 89 12.36 -20.72 14.66
N ASP A 90 13.25 -21.05 13.73
CA ASP A 90 12.95 -21.93 12.61
C ASP A 90 12.94 -23.42 13.00
N ALA A 91 13.77 -23.81 13.98
CA ALA A 91 13.98 -25.19 14.44
C ALA A 91 13.92 -25.30 15.97
N THR A 92 12.92 -24.67 16.60
CA THR A 92 12.74 -24.65 18.06
C THR A 92 12.76 -26.05 18.68
N ALA A 93 12.08 -27.01 18.07
CA ALA A 93 12.00 -28.38 18.56
C ALA A 93 13.36 -29.07 18.62
N ASP A 94 14.27 -28.76 17.68
CA ASP A 94 15.60 -29.37 17.59
C ASP A 94 16.60 -28.74 18.57
N HIS A 95 16.40 -27.47 18.93
CA HIS A 95 17.33 -26.74 19.79
C HIS A 95 16.92 -26.70 21.26
N ILE A 96 15.62 -26.58 21.54
CA ILE A 96 15.09 -26.47 22.91
C ILE A 96 13.83 -27.31 23.14
N GLY A 97 13.48 -28.21 22.23
CA GLY A 97 12.34 -29.11 22.36
C GLY A 97 12.59 -30.30 23.29
N PRO A 98 11.59 -31.20 23.43
CA PRO A 98 11.57 -32.26 24.44
C PRO A 98 12.66 -33.33 24.27
N LYS A 99 13.29 -33.39 23.09
CA LYS A 99 14.35 -34.36 22.77
C LYS A 99 15.78 -33.82 22.99
N THR A 100 15.90 -32.59 23.49
CA THR A 100 17.19 -31.92 23.69
C THR A 100 17.71 -32.11 25.11
N SER A 101 18.97 -31.78 25.35
CA SER A 101 19.59 -31.87 26.69
C SER A 101 19.04 -30.84 27.69
N LYS A 102 18.41 -29.77 27.19
CA LYS A 102 17.78 -28.71 27.99
C LYS A 102 16.41 -28.36 27.38
N PRO A 103 15.38 -29.16 27.68
CA PRO A 103 14.06 -28.98 27.08
C PRO A 103 13.34 -27.79 27.74
N PHE A 104 13.16 -26.71 26.99
CA PHE A 104 12.35 -25.56 27.38
C PHE A 104 10.97 -25.56 26.70
N ALA A 105 10.83 -26.24 25.56
CA ALA A 105 9.57 -26.47 24.87
C ALA A 105 9.08 -27.91 25.11
N GLY A 106 7.77 -28.06 25.35
CA GLY A 106 7.14 -29.33 25.72
C GLY A 106 6.60 -30.17 24.55
N ASN A 107 6.71 -29.69 23.31
CA ASN A 107 6.20 -30.37 22.12
C ASN A 107 7.17 -30.24 20.94
N ASN A 108 6.79 -30.77 19.78
CA ASN A 108 7.62 -30.75 18.56
C ASN A 108 7.20 -29.64 17.58
N LEU A 109 6.69 -28.52 18.06
CA LEU A 109 6.39 -27.35 17.22
C LEU A 109 7.57 -26.39 17.18
N ASN A 110 7.66 -25.64 16.09
CA ASN A 110 8.59 -24.52 15.94
C ASN A 110 7.82 -23.20 16.05
N CYS A 111 8.48 -22.11 16.42
CA CYS A 111 7.88 -20.78 16.35
C CYS A 111 7.36 -20.49 14.93
N SER A 112 8.14 -20.93 13.93
CA SER A 112 7.81 -20.85 12.50
C SER A 112 6.60 -21.69 12.07
N SER A 113 6.09 -22.60 12.92
CA SER A 113 4.86 -23.36 12.64
C SER A 113 3.63 -22.47 12.57
N CYS A 114 3.62 -21.35 13.31
CA CYS A 114 2.54 -20.36 13.27
C CYS A 114 3.02 -19.01 12.73
N HIS A 115 4.23 -18.56 13.11
CA HIS A 115 4.82 -17.30 12.65
C HIS A 115 5.60 -17.52 11.36
N LEU A 116 4.91 -17.46 10.23
CA LEU A 116 5.47 -17.82 8.93
C LEU A 116 6.70 -16.95 8.55
N ASP A 117 7.64 -17.56 7.84
CA ASP A 117 8.94 -16.95 7.48
C ASP A 117 9.72 -16.43 8.70
N GLY A 118 9.73 -17.21 9.78
CA GLY A 118 10.38 -16.83 11.05
C GLY A 118 9.81 -15.54 11.67
N GLY A 119 8.55 -15.22 11.36
CA GLY A 119 7.88 -13.97 11.73
C GLY A 119 7.99 -12.84 10.71
N GLY A 120 8.65 -13.06 9.56
CA GLY A 120 8.82 -12.06 8.50
C GLY A 120 7.59 -11.87 7.61
N LYS A 121 6.64 -12.81 7.60
CA LYS A 121 5.46 -12.74 6.71
C LYS A 121 4.34 -11.86 7.32
N PRO A 122 3.90 -10.79 6.63
CA PRO A 122 2.79 -9.96 7.10
C PRO A 122 1.49 -10.75 7.27
N PHE A 123 0.74 -10.46 8.34
CA PHE A 123 -0.57 -11.05 8.67
C PHE A 123 -0.58 -12.58 8.81
N ALA A 124 0.55 -13.17 9.17
CA ALA A 124 0.72 -14.62 9.30
C ALA A 124 1.27 -15.00 10.67
N ALA A 125 0.59 -14.49 11.72
CA ALA A 125 0.88 -14.68 13.14
C ALA A 125 -0.44 -14.68 13.91
#